data_AF-A0A178WVI5-F1
#
_entry.id   AF-A0A178WVI5-F1
#
_cell.length_a   1.000
_cell.length_b   1.000
_cell.length_c   1.000
_cell.angle_alpha   90.00
_cell.angle_beta   90.00
_cell.angle_gamma   90.00
#
_symmetry.space_group_name_H-M   'P 1'
#
loop_
_entity.id
_entity.type
_entity.pdbx_description
1 polymer ?
#
loop_
_entity_poly.entity_id
_entity_poly.type
_entity_poly.pdbx_seq_one_letter_code
_entity_poly.pdbx_strand_id
1 'polypeptide(L)'
;MVESDPGQVTETTGWLTGLPITVVGAAMNVAKGVSDAAAVASATKAGAGLTLNRDEAQSLLERAKRLQHSTRAMIPDAEALTRLTPPAADPGSTGFNQQAVKTFENGKESLEATHQYMAELIGRLEKALGIVGESDSQAAADVKTAGNSDEGKGILG
;
A
#
# COMPACT_ATOMS: atom_id res chain seq x y z
N MET A 1 14.67 -7.78 30.06
CA MET A 1 13.47 -6.91 30.04
C MET A 1 13.89 -5.62 29.37
N VAL A 2 13.52 -5.42 28.11
CA VAL A 2 13.76 -4.15 27.41
C VAL A 2 12.50 -3.32 27.59
N GLU A 3 12.66 -2.24 28.35
CA GLU A 3 11.67 -1.19 28.56
C GLU A 3 11.33 -0.59 27.18
N SER A 4 10.08 -0.73 26.75
CA SER A 4 9.61 -0.15 25.49
C SER A 4 9.26 1.32 25.73
N ASP A 5 10.08 2.21 25.21
CA ASP A 5 9.88 3.66 25.19
C ASP A 5 8.61 3.99 24.36
N PRO A 6 7.61 4.70 24.91
CA PRO A 6 6.35 5.01 24.23
C PRO A 6 6.54 6.15 23.22
N GLY A 7 7.31 5.87 22.17
CA GLY A 7 7.63 6.84 21.13
C GLY A 7 8.18 6.25 19.83
N GLN A 8 8.53 4.95 19.82
CA GLN A 8 8.98 4.32 18.58
C GLN A 8 7.81 4.09 17.64
N VAL A 9 7.76 4.92 16.60
CA VAL A 9 7.03 4.65 15.36
C VAL A 9 7.47 3.28 14.90
N THR A 10 6.60 2.28 15.02
CA THR A 10 6.80 0.95 14.41
C THR A 10 7.23 1.17 12.98
N GLU A 11 8.49 0.85 12.67
CA GLU A 11 8.97 0.79 11.30
C GLU A 11 8.14 -0.28 10.59
N THR A 12 7.14 0.16 9.84
CA THR A 12 6.37 -0.73 8.97
C THR A 12 7.32 -1.18 7.86
N THR A 13 7.69 -2.47 7.89
CA THR A 13 8.45 -3.13 6.82
C THR A 13 7.68 -2.99 5.50
N GLY A 14 8.31 -2.41 4.48
CA GLY A 14 7.66 -2.06 3.21
C GLY A 14 8.56 -1.24 2.28
N TRP A 15 8.04 -0.78 1.14
CA TRP A 15 8.85 -0.06 0.15
C TRP A 15 9.25 1.35 0.60
N LEU A 16 8.56 1.89 1.62
CA LEU A 16 8.90 3.16 2.28
C LEU A 16 9.71 2.96 3.57
N THR A 17 10.29 1.77 3.80
CA THR A 17 11.16 1.54 4.97
C THR A 17 12.30 2.56 4.98
N GLY A 18 12.54 3.20 6.13
CA GLY A 18 13.54 4.26 6.28
C GLY A 18 13.18 5.62 5.66
N LEU A 19 11.99 5.78 5.07
CA LEU A 19 11.50 7.05 4.51
C LEU A 19 10.35 7.61 5.38
N PRO A 20 10.65 8.50 6.35
CA PRO A 20 9.61 9.12 7.16
C PRO A 20 8.82 10.16 6.35
N ILE A 21 7.51 10.24 6.59
CA ILE A 21 6.63 11.29 6.03
C ILE A 21 6.23 12.24 7.16
N THR A 22 6.57 13.51 7.00
CA THR A 22 6.23 14.59 7.94
C THR A 22 5.27 15.56 7.29
N VAL A 23 4.15 15.85 7.95
CA VAL A 23 3.17 16.84 7.49
C VAL A 23 3.19 18.07 8.40
N VAL A 24 3.64 19.21 7.89
CA VAL A 24 3.59 20.50 8.60
C VAL A 24 2.18 21.08 8.58
N GLY A 25 1.79 21.78 9.64
CA GLY A 25 0.41 22.26 9.83
C GLY A 25 -0.62 21.15 10.08
N ALA A 26 -0.18 19.91 10.32
CA ALA A 26 -1.08 18.83 10.73
C ALA A 26 -1.65 19.07 12.13
N ALA A 27 -2.92 18.72 12.34
CA ALA A 27 -3.60 18.91 13.62
C ALA A 27 -2.88 18.20 14.80
N MET A 28 -2.22 17.07 14.50
CA MET A 28 -1.39 16.35 15.48
C MET A 28 -0.16 17.15 15.94
N ASN A 29 0.49 17.92 15.06
CA ASN A 29 1.65 18.74 15.45
C ASN A 29 1.23 19.94 16.29
N VAL A 30 0.09 20.55 15.95
CA VAL A 30 -0.53 21.61 16.76
C VAL A 30 -0.90 21.09 18.15
N ALA A 31 -1.52 19.92 18.25
CA ALA A 31 -1.89 19.30 19.53
C ALA A 31 -0.67 18.95 20.40
N LYS A 32 0.48 18.67 19.79
CA LYS A 32 1.75 18.41 20.48
C LYS A 32 2.56 19.68 20.77
N GLY A 33 2.06 20.86 20.42
CA GLY A 33 2.77 22.13 20.59
C GLY A 33 4.06 22.24 19.75
N VAL A 34 4.18 21.43 18.70
CA VAL A 34 5.34 21.41 17.81
C VAL A 34 5.15 22.48 16.73
N SER A 35 6.06 23.44 16.66
CA SER A 35 6.07 24.42 15.57
C SER A 35 6.45 23.77 14.25
N ASP A 36 5.99 24.32 13.12
CA ASP A 36 6.36 23.80 11.80
C ASP A 36 7.88 23.82 11.59
N ALA A 37 8.58 24.83 12.10
CA ALA A 37 10.04 24.89 12.07
C ALA A 37 10.70 23.72 12.83
N ALA A 38 10.14 23.33 13.99
CA ALA A 38 10.63 22.19 14.75
C ALA A 38 10.31 20.86 14.05
N ALA A 39 9.13 20.74 13.41
CA ALA A 39 8.78 19.57 12.61
C ALA A 39 9.71 19.38 11.41
N VAL A 40 10.03 20.46 10.67
CA VAL A 40 11.00 20.44 9.56
C VAL A 40 12.41 20.11 10.04
N ALA A 41 12.84 20.70 11.17
CA ALA A 41 14.16 20.42 11.74
C ALA A 41 14.27 18.94 12.18
N SER A 42 13.22 18.39 12.79
CA SER A 42 13.14 16.98 13.15
C SER A 42 13.17 16.07 11.93
N ALA A 43 12.44 16.41 10.87
CA ALA A 43 12.44 15.66 9.60
C ALA A 43 13.83 15.68 8.95
N THR A 44 14.49 16.83 8.93
CA THR A 44 15.86 16.99 8.40
C THR A 44 16.87 16.17 9.21
N LYS A 45 16.71 16.13 10.55
CA LYS A 45 17.56 15.33 11.44
C LYS A 45 17.35 13.82 11.31
N ALA A 46 16.13 13.39 10.96
CA ALA A 46 15.80 11.99 10.73
C ALA A 46 16.34 11.43 9.40
N GLY A 47 16.86 12.28 8.51
CA GLY A 47 17.46 11.88 7.22
C GLY A 47 16.56 12.15 6.02
N ALA A 48 16.71 11.36 4.95
CA ALA A 48 15.95 11.52 3.70
C ALA A 48 14.47 11.15 3.92
N GLY A 49 13.66 12.13 4.33
CA GLY A 49 12.21 12.00 4.50
C GLY A 49 11.44 12.95 3.58
N LEU A 50 10.15 12.66 3.41
CA LEU A 50 9.22 13.54 2.70
C LEU A 50 8.65 14.55 3.69
N THR A 51 8.84 15.84 3.42
CA THR A 51 8.17 16.92 4.16
C THR A 51 7.12 17.54 3.26
N LEU A 52 5.86 17.52 3.69
CA LEU A 52 4.70 18.00 2.95
C LEU A 52 3.92 19.01 3.81
N ASN A 53 3.27 19.98 3.20
CA ASN A 53 2.21 20.71 3.89
C ASN A 53 0.90 19.90 3.91
N ARG A 54 -0.08 20.35 4.71
CA ARG A 54 -1.37 19.65 4.87
C ARG A 54 -2.11 19.45 3.55
N ASP A 55 -2.18 20.48 2.71
CA ASP A 55 -2.93 20.42 1.44
C ASP A 55 -2.24 19.50 0.43
N GLU A 56 -0.90 19.52 0.39
CA GLU A 56 -0.09 18.60 -0.42
C GLU A 56 -0.30 17.15 0.01
N ALA A 57 -0.24 16.88 1.33
CA ALA A 57 -0.45 15.56 1.87
C ALA A 57 -1.87 15.05 1.60
N GLN A 58 -2.89 15.90 1.71
CA GLN A 58 -4.27 15.56 1.40
C GLN A 58 -4.47 15.32 -0.10
N SER A 59 -3.90 16.17 -0.97
CA SER A 59 -3.93 16.00 -2.42
C SER A 59 -3.25 14.69 -2.85
N LEU A 60 -2.12 14.35 -2.23
CA LEU A 60 -1.39 13.11 -2.49
C LEU A 60 -2.17 11.89 -1.99
N LEU A 61 -2.79 11.96 -0.81
CA LEU A 61 -3.66 10.91 -0.27
C LEU A 61 -4.80 10.58 -1.23
N GLU A 62 -5.50 11.60 -1.72
CA GLU A 62 -6.61 11.43 -2.66
C GLU A 62 -6.14 10.83 -4.00
N ARG A 63 -4.95 11.22 -4.48
CA ARG A 63 -4.35 10.63 -5.69
C ARG A 63 -3.99 9.16 -5.47
N ALA A 64 -3.39 8.84 -4.33
CA ALA A 64 -3.00 7.47 -3.98
C ALA A 64 -4.24 6.57 -3.86
N LYS A 65 -5.32 7.04 -3.21
CA LYS A 65 -6.60 6.32 -3.13
C LYS A 65 -7.19 6.03 -4.50
N ARG A 66 -7.24 7.03 -5.39
CA ARG A 66 -7.72 6.82 -6.76
C ARG A 66 -6.87 5.80 -7.53
N LEU A 67 -5.54 5.88 -7.42
CA LEU A 67 -4.66 4.95 -8.10
C LEU A 67 -4.81 3.52 -7.54
N GLN A 68 -4.85 3.35 -6.22
CA GLN A 68 -5.11 2.06 -5.57
C GLN A 68 -6.42 1.45 -6.07
N HIS A 69 -7.50 2.24 -6.08
CA HIS A 69 -8.81 1.79 -6.54
C HIS A 69 -8.78 1.35 -8.02
N SER A 70 -8.24 2.19 -8.90
CA SER A 70 -8.11 1.87 -10.33
C SER A 70 -7.28 0.61 -10.55
N THR A 71 -6.15 0.47 -9.86
CA THR A 71 -5.29 -0.70 -9.96
C THR A 71 -6.01 -1.96 -9.47
N ARG A 72 -6.72 -1.89 -8.34
CA ARG A 72 -7.54 -3.01 -7.84
C ARG A 72 -8.61 -3.43 -8.84
N ALA A 73 -9.24 -2.48 -9.52
CA ALA A 73 -10.25 -2.76 -10.54
C ALA A 73 -9.67 -3.44 -11.79
N MET A 74 -8.39 -3.23 -12.10
CA MET A 74 -7.72 -3.83 -13.27
C MET A 74 -7.22 -5.27 -13.03
N ILE A 75 -7.04 -5.70 -11.77
CA ILE A 75 -6.49 -7.02 -11.43
C ILE A 75 -7.33 -8.18 -12.01
N PRO A 76 -8.68 -8.20 -11.92
CA PRO A 76 -9.48 -9.31 -12.48
C PRO A 76 -9.33 -9.45 -13.99
N ASP A 77 -9.26 -8.33 -14.71
CA ASP A 77 -9.07 -8.32 -16.16
C ASP A 77 -7.67 -8.84 -16.52
N ALA A 78 -6.64 -8.42 -15.78
CA ALA A 78 -5.28 -8.93 -15.95
C ALA A 78 -5.21 -10.45 -15.69
N GLU A 79 -5.90 -10.95 -14.66
CA GLU A 79 -6.01 -12.39 -14.38
C GLU A 79 -6.75 -13.16 -15.50
N ALA A 80 -7.77 -12.56 -16.10
CA ALA A 80 -8.42 -13.18 -17.26
C ALA A 80 -7.46 -13.32 -18.45
N LEU A 81 -6.58 -12.34 -18.67
CA LEU A 81 -5.61 -12.35 -19.76
C LEU A 81 -4.49 -13.37 -19.58
N THR A 82 -4.17 -13.80 -18.34
CA THR A 82 -3.21 -14.89 -18.11
C THR A 82 -3.77 -16.27 -18.49
N ARG A 83 -5.08 -16.37 -18.75
CA ARG A 83 -5.77 -17.63 -19.07
C ARG A 83 -6.09 -17.77 -20.56
N LEU A 84 -5.46 -16.98 -21.43
CA LEU A 84 -5.67 -17.06 -22.87
C LEU A 84 -5.21 -18.41 -23.44
N THR A 85 -6.01 -18.92 -24.37
CA THR A 85 -5.71 -20.13 -25.15
C THR A 85 -5.32 -19.76 -26.57
N PRO A 86 -4.39 -20.50 -27.19
CA PRO A 86 -3.99 -20.22 -28.56
C PRO A 86 -5.18 -20.40 -29.54
N PRO A 87 -5.28 -19.57 -30.60
CA PRO A 87 -6.38 -19.66 -31.56
C PRO A 87 -6.32 -20.91 -32.46
N ALA A 88 -5.14 -21.53 -32.58
CA ALA A 88 -4.92 -22.78 -33.31
C ALA A 88 -3.80 -23.60 -32.65
N ALA A 89 -3.81 -24.91 -32.90
CA ALA A 89 -2.83 -25.86 -32.34
C ALA A 89 -1.52 -25.95 -33.13
N ASP A 90 -1.20 -24.93 -33.93
CA ASP A 90 0.08 -24.86 -34.63
C ASP A 90 1.19 -24.27 -33.72
N PRO A 91 2.47 -24.55 -34.03
CA PRO A 91 3.58 -24.06 -33.22
C PRO A 91 3.66 -22.53 -33.11
N GLY A 92 3.23 -21.78 -34.13
CA GLY A 92 3.26 -20.33 -34.14
C GLY A 92 2.23 -19.74 -33.18
N SER A 93 0.97 -20.19 -33.29
CA SER A 93 -0.12 -19.77 -32.39
C SER A 93 0.17 -20.13 -30.94
N THR A 94 0.69 -21.33 -30.69
CA THR A 94 1.05 -21.80 -29.34
C THR A 94 2.18 -20.97 -28.75
N GLY A 95 3.27 -20.77 -29.51
CA GLY A 95 4.42 -19.99 -29.04
C GLY A 95 4.08 -18.53 -28.77
N PHE A 96 3.29 -17.90 -29.66
CA PHE A 96 2.82 -16.53 -29.44
C PHE A 96 1.95 -16.43 -28.18
N ASN A 97 0.99 -17.35 -28.00
CA ASN A 97 0.11 -17.34 -26.84
C ASN A 97 0.89 -17.50 -25.53
N GLN A 98 1.88 -18.38 -25.48
CA GLN A 98 2.75 -18.54 -24.31
C GLN A 98 3.47 -17.24 -23.93
N GLN A 99 4.01 -16.53 -24.93
CA GLN A 99 4.68 -15.26 -24.69
C GLN A 99 3.70 -14.16 -24.25
N ALA A 100 2.49 -14.14 -24.83
CA ALA A 100 1.44 -13.21 -24.45
C ALA A 100 0.99 -13.45 -22.99
N VAL A 101 0.68 -14.70 -22.62
CA VAL A 101 0.32 -15.09 -21.25
C VAL A 101 1.40 -14.66 -20.26
N LYS A 102 2.67 -14.96 -20.53
CA LYS A 102 3.79 -14.55 -19.68
C LYS A 102 3.87 -13.03 -19.50
N THR A 103 3.57 -12.27 -20.56
CA THR A 103 3.56 -10.80 -20.50
C THR A 103 2.40 -10.31 -19.63
N PHE A 104 1.23 -10.95 -19.72
CA PHE A 104 0.09 -10.63 -18.87
C PHE A 104 0.30 -11.02 -17.41
N GLU A 105 1.00 -12.12 -17.12
CA GLU A 105 1.40 -12.50 -15.77
C GLU A 105 2.27 -11.41 -15.13
N ASN A 106 3.31 -10.97 -15.82
CA ASN A 106 4.16 -9.85 -15.35
C ASN A 106 3.34 -8.56 -15.14
N GLY A 107 2.38 -8.29 -16.04
CA GLY A 107 1.49 -7.15 -15.91
C GLY A 107 0.60 -7.22 -14.67
N LYS A 108 0.03 -8.40 -14.39
CA LYS A 108 -0.76 -8.67 -13.18
C LYS A 108 0.06 -8.48 -11.92
N GLU A 109 1.27 -9.04 -11.86
CA GLU A 109 2.20 -8.86 -10.73
C GLU A 109 2.55 -7.39 -10.49
N SER A 110 2.76 -6.62 -11.56
CA SER A 110 3.01 -5.18 -11.47
C SER A 110 1.82 -4.40 -10.91
N LEU A 111 0.59 -4.77 -11.30
CA LEU A 111 -0.63 -4.19 -10.74
C LEU A 111 -0.76 -4.54 -9.25
N GLU A 112 -0.54 -5.79 -8.86
CA GLU A 112 -0.58 -6.23 -7.47
C GLU A 112 0.45 -5.47 -6.61
N ALA A 113 1.69 -5.35 -7.08
CA ALA A 113 2.73 -4.58 -6.40
C ALA A 113 2.34 -3.09 -6.27
N THR A 114 1.82 -2.49 -7.36
CA THR A 114 1.36 -1.10 -7.34
C THR A 114 0.24 -0.89 -6.32
N HIS A 115 -0.71 -1.82 -6.25
CA HIS A 115 -1.80 -1.77 -5.27
C HIS A 115 -1.26 -1.80 -3.83
N GLN A 116 -0.30 -2.68 -3.53
CA GLN A 116 0.34 -2.77 -2.21
C GLN A 116 1.14 -1.50 -1.88
N TYR A 117 1.89 -0.96 -2.86
CA TYR A 117 2.64 0.28 -2.66
C TYR A 117 1.75 1.46 -2.33
N MET A 118 0.61 1.58 -3.02
CA MET A 118 -0.36 2.64 -2.73
C MET A 118 -1.04 2.42 -1.37
N ALA A 119 -1.36 1.19 -0.99
CA ALA A 119 -1.90 0.87 0.33
C ALA A 119 -0.96 1.34 1.46
N GLU A 120 0.33 1.06 1.35
CA GLU A 120 1.35 1.51 2.31
C GLU A 120 1.44 3.04 2.36
N LEU A 121 1.46 3.71 1.19
CA LEU A 121 1.52 5.17 1.11
C LEU A 121 0.29 5.83 1.75
N ILE A 122 -0.91 5.31 1.48
CA ILE A 122 -2.17 5.78 2.06
C ILE A 122 -2.11 5.70 3.58
N GLY A 123 -1.75 4.55 4.15
CA GLY A 123 -1.68 4.37 5.60
C GLY A 123 -0.70 5.33 6.27
N ARG A 124 0.47 5.59 5.65
CA ARG A 124 1.45 6.55 6.19
C ARG A 124 0.96 8.00 6.09
N LEU A 125 0.31 8.38 4.99
CA LEU A 125 -0.24 9.73 4.82
C LEU A 125 -1.40 10.00 5.79
N GLU A 126 -2.30 9.04 5.99
CA GLU A 126 -3.39 9.15 6.97
C GLU A 126 -2.85 9.31 8.39
N LYS A 127 -1.88 8.48 8.77
CA LYS A 127 -1.18 8.59 10.06
C LYS A 127 -0.51 9.95 10.23
N ALA A 128 0.17 10.47 9.20
CA ALA A 128 0.87 11.76 9.26
C ALA A 128 -0.10 12.95 9.30
N LEU A 129 -1.26 12.84 8.64
CA LEU A 129 -2.35 13.83 8.70
C LEU A 129 -3.14 13.78 10.01
N GLY A 130 -2.94 12.75 10.83
CA GLY A 130 -3.74 12.49 12.03
C GLY A 130 -5.15 12.00 11.71
N ILE A 131 -5.37 11.47 10.51
CA ILE A 131 -6.62 10.84 10.10
C ILE A 131 -6.55 9.39 10.62
N VAL A 132 -7.11 9.16 11.79
CA VAL A 132 -7.38 7.80 12.27
C VAL A 132 -8.74 7.41 11.69
N GLY A 133 -8.77 6.95 10.44
CA GLY A 133 -10.03 6.75 9.73
C GLY A 133 -9.95 5.69 8.64
N GLU A 134 -10.83 4.69 8.76
CA GLU A 134 -11.24 3.65 7.79
C GLU A 134 -10.19 2.68 7.22
N SER A 135 -8.94 3.08 6.96
CA SER A 135 -7.94 2.13 6.41
C SER A 135 -7.60 0.98 7.35
N ASP A 136 -7.54 1.23 8.66
CA ASP A 136 -7.42 0.17 9.67
C ASP A 136 -8.65 -0.76 9.67
N SER A 137 -9.85 -0.23 9.37
CA SER A 137 -11.07 -1.04 9.31
C SER A 137 -11.13 -1.92 8.06
N GLN A 138 -10.59 -1.45 6.93
CA GLN A 138 -10.51 -2.22 5.70
C GLN A 138 -9.41 -3.29 5.77
N ALA A 139 -8.23 -2.97 6.33
CA ALA A 139 -7.17 -3.94 6.59
C ALA A 139 -7.62 -5.01 7.61
N ALA A 140 -8.37 -4.63 8.64
CA ALA A 140 -9.00 -5.59 9.56
C ALA A 140 -10.05 -6.46 8.86
N ALA A 141 -10.83 -5.91 7.93
CA ALA A 141 -11.80 -6.67 7.15
C ALA A 141 -11.13 -7.66 6.17
N ASP A 142 -10.03 -7.27 5.54
CA ASP A 142 -9.25 -8.13 4.65
C ASP A 142 -8.54 -9.25 5.43
N VAL A 143 -7.95 -8.96 6.59
CA VAL A 143 -7.38 -9.98 7.50
C VAL A 143 -8.45 -10.91 8.05
N LYS A 144 -9.64 -10.40 8.40
CA LYS A 144 -10.76 -11.24 8.86
C LYS A 144 -11.29 -12.15 7.75
N THR A 145 -11.26 -11.69 6.50
CA THR A 145 -11.66 -12.50 5.34
C THR A 145 -10.61 -13.57 5.03
N ALA A 146 -9.32 -13.24 5.14
CA ALA A 146 -8.23 -14.21 4.99
C ALA A 146 -8.19 -15.24 6.14
N GLY A 147 -8.43 -14.82 7.39
CA GLY A 147 -8.48 -15.69 8.57
C GLY A 147 -9.67 -16.66 8.58
N ASN A 148 -10.83 -16.25 8.04
CA ASN A 148 -11.99 -17.13 7.89
C ASN A 148 -11.87 -18.13 6.73
N SER A 149 -10.81 -18.05 5.91
CA SER A 149 -10.57 -18.99 4.81
C SER A 149 -9.82 -20.26 5.25
N ASP A 150 -9.23 -20.26 6.46
CA ASP A 150 -8.37 -21.35 6.95
C ASP A 150 -8.93 -22.10 8.17
N GLU A 151 -10.03 -21.61 8.78
CA GLU A 151 -10.76 -22.35 9.83
C GLU A 151 -11.97 -23.08 9.24
N GLY A 152 -11.70 -24.20 8.54
CA GLY A 152 -12.80 -25.04 8.06
C GLY A 152 -12.42 -26.27 7.25
N LYS A 153 -11.18 -26.75 7.29
CA LYS A 153 -10.86 -28.05 6.68
C LYS A 153 -9.86 -28.86 7.49
N GLY A 154 -10.42 -29.60 8.44
CA GLY A 154 -9.89 -30.91 8.83
C GLY A 154 -9.66 -31.09 10.32
N ILE A 155 -10.64 -31.70 11.00
CA ILE A 155 -10.35 -32.78 11.95
C ILE A 155 -11.57 -33.72 12.06
N LEU A 156 -11.31 -34.98 11.64
CA LEU A 156 -11.88 -36.25 12.15
C LEU A 156 -13.25 -36.74 11.64
N GLY A 157 -13.26 -37.96 11.10
CA GLY A 157 -14.42 -38.87 11.10
C GLY A 157 -14.80 -39.40 9.74
#